data_AF-A0A2T0PYC7-F1
#
_entry.id   AF-A0A2T0PYC7-F1
#
_cell.length_a   1.000
_cell.length_b   1.000
_cell.length_c   1.000
_cell.angle_alpha   90.00
_cell.angle_beta   90.00
_cell.angle_gamma   90.00
#
_symmetry.space_group_name_H-M   'P 1'
#
loop_
_entity.id
_entity.type
_entity.pdbx_description
1 polymer ?
#
loop_
_entity_poly.entity_id
_entity_poly.type
_entity_poly.pdbx_seq_one_letter_code
_entity_poly.pdbx_strand_id
1 'polypeptide(L)'
;MANTEDGLQRVVVNHEEQYSIWPADREPPEGWTAEGFQGDRESCVAYIDQVWTDMRPLSLRRAMEEAARGGGPDVEPPAAPAGPPLPDRLAGAEHRVDVVLRPEPSAERLRAAVERGYLHLRFPDTDGGTEVGVALHPRDAALAEESGRITLSGEFTLDFTPLHCTALIDTAAYSGSARVERR
;
A
#
# COMPACT_ATOMS: atom_id res chain seq x y z
N MET A 1 20.72 -4.33 -17.02
CA MET A 1 20.86 -2.88 -17.17
C MET A 1 21.27 -2.36 -15.80
N ALA A 2 22.53 -1.97 -15.64
CA ALA A 2 23.07 -1.49 -14.37
C ALA A 2 22.67 -0.01 -14.19
N ASN A 3 22.04 0.31 -13.06
CA ASN A 3 21.69 1.67 -12.69
C ASN A 3 22.95 2.35 -12.11
N THR A 4 23.88 2.76 -12.97
CA THR A 4 25.22 3.26 -12.57
C THR A 4 25.21 4.76 -12.27
N GLU A 5 24.17 5.28 -11.61
CA GLU A 5 24.07 6.69 -11.22
C GLU A 5 23.76 6.90 -9.73
N ASP A 6 24.06 5.93 -8.88
CA ASP A 6 24.09 6.14 -7.43
C ASP A 6 25.54 6.39 -7.02
N GLY A 7 25.84 7.63 -6.59
CA GLY A 7 27.14 8.00 -6.04
C GLY A 7 27.50 7.17 -4.79
N LEU A 8 28.61 7.53 -4.13
CA LEU A 8 29.04 6.83 -2.90
C LEU A 8 27.90 6.82 -1.86
N GLN A 9 27.56 5.64 -1.36
CA GLN A 9 26.56 5.42 -0.32
C GLN A 9 27.22 4.98 0.97
N ARG A 10 26.51 5.17 2.08
CA ARG A 10 26.88 4.70 3.42
C ARG A 10 25.76 3.89 4.02
N VAL A 11 26.10 2.94 4.87
CA VAL A 11 25.13 2.21 5.67
C VAL A 11 24.81 3.02 6.93
N VAL A 12 23.52 3.17 7.21
CA VAL A 12 23.00 3.84 8.40
C VAL A 12 22.10 2.90 9.19
N VAL A 13 22.06 3.10 10.50
CA VAL A 13 21.25 2.32 11.44
C VAL A 13 20.43 3.26 12.32
N ASN A 14 19.20 2.89 12.64
CA ASN A 14 18.36 3.67 13.57
C ASN A 14 18.34 3.05 14.99
N HIS A 15 17.63 3.70 15.91
CA HIS A 15 17.48 3.24 17.29
C HIS A 15 16.75 1.89 17.46
N GLU A 16 16.00 1.43 16.45
CA GLU A 16 15.35 0.13 16.41
C GLU A 16 16.25 -0.97 15.78
N GLU A 17 17.52 -0.66 15.50
CA GLU A 17 18.50 -1.51 14.81
C GLU A 17 18.07 -1.89 13.37
N GLN A 18 17.36 -0.98 12.70
CA GLN A 18 17.01 -1.12 11.29
C GLN A 18 18.09 -0.50 10.41
N TYR A 19 18.50 -1.22 9.39
CA TYR A 19 19.56 -0.81 8.46
C TYR A 19 18.98 -0.18 7.20
N SER A 20 19.67 0.82 6.66
CA SER A 20 19.36 1.42 5.36
C SER A 20 20.63 1.94 4.69
N ILE A 21 20.50 2.31 3.42
CA ILE A 21 21.53 2.99 2.64
C ILE A 21 21.20 4.48 2.56
N TRP A 22 22.21 5.33 2.67
CA TRP A 22 22.08 6.78 2.59
C TRP A 22 23.18 7.38 1.71
N PRO A 23 22.94 8.46 0.96
CA PRO A 23 23.99 9.14 0.21
C PRO A 23 25.14 9.58 1.13
N ALA A 24 26.39 9.26 0.76
CA ALA A 24 27.54 9.53 1.60
C ALA A 24 27.95 11.02 1.62
N ASP A 25 27.39 11.84 0.74
CA ASP A 25 27.56 13.29 0.71
C ASP A 25 26.58 14.04 1.62
N ARG A 26 25.65 13.33 2.27
CA ARG A 26 24.62 13.92 3.13
C ARG A 26 24.76 13.46 4.57
N GLU A 27 24.39 14.34 5.49
CA GLU A 27 24.20 13.97 6.89
C GLU A 27 23.02 12.99 7.02
N PRO A 28 23.12 11.94 7.85
CA PRO A 28 21.98 11.07 8.11
C PRO A 28 20.78 11.84 8.67
N PRO A 29 19.54 11.42 8.36
CA PRO A 29 18.36 12.01 8.96
C PRO A 29 18.33 11.80 10.48
N GLU A 30 17.55 12.60 11.19
CA GLU A 30 17.39 12.49 12.64
C GLU A 30 16.98 11.06 13.04
N GLY A 31 17.62 10.54 14.09
CA GLY A 31 17.39 9.18 14.59
C GLY A 31 18.14 8.08 13.83
N TRP A 32 18.95 8.44 12.82
CA TRP A 32 19.84 7.53 12.10
C TRP A 32 21.30 7.88 12.35
N THR A 33 22.16 6.87 12.45
CA THR A 33 23.60 7.01 12.64
C THR A 33 24.35 6.23 11.57
N ALA A 34 25.52 6.72 11.16
CA ALA A 34 26.37 5.99 10.23
C ALA A 34 26.97 4.77 10.92
N GLU A 35 26.84 3.60 10.29
CA GLU A 35 27.33 2.33 10.83
C GLU A 35 28.84 2.14 10.58
N GLY A 36 29.36 2.79 9.54
CA GLY A 36 30.80 2.82 9.21
C GLY A 36 31.11 2.26 7.84
N PHE A 37 30.25 1.40 7.28
CA PHE A 37 30.40 0.90 5.91
C PHE A 37 30.01 1.93 4.85
N GLN A 38 30.83 2.06 3.79
CA GLN A 38 30.55 2.88 2.61
C GLN A 38 30.98 2.16 1.34
N GLY A 39 30.25 2.37 0.25
CA GLY A 39 30.54 1.76 -1.05
C GLY A 39 29.53 2.18 -2.09
N ASP A 40 29.54 1.50 -3.23
CA ASP A 40 28.41 1.55 -4.14
C ASP A 40 27.17 0.90 -3.49
N ARG A 41 26.02 1.08 -4.14
CA ARG A 41 24.73 0.56 -3.67
C ARG A 41 24.74 -0.95 -3.47
N GLU A 42 25.34 -1.72 -4.38
CA GLU A 42 25.35 -3.18 -4.32
C GLU A 42 26.19 -3.66 -3.13
N SER A 43 27.36 -3.06 -2.94
CA SER A 43 28.23 -3.31 -1.78
C SER A 43 27.53 -3.00 -0.45
N CYS A 44 26.82 -1.87 -0.35
CA CYS A 44 26.10 -1.51 0.87
C CYS A 44 24.94 -2.47 1.17
N VAL A 45 24.18 -2.87 0.13
CA VAL A 45 23.09 -3.85 0.29
C VAL A 45 23.65 -5.22 0.72
N ALA A 46 24.74 -5.67 0.10
CA ALA A 46 25.39 -6.93 0.47
C ALA A 46 25.95 -6.90 1.91
N TYR A 47 26.42 -5.75 2.38
CA TYR A 47 26.81 -5.57 3.77
C TYR A 47 25.61 -5.70 4.71
N ILE A 48 24.52 -4.98 4.42
CA ILE A 48 23.28 -5.03 5.22
C ILE A 48 22.76 -6.47 5.33
N ASP A 49 22.72 -7.21 4.22
CA ASP A 49 22.27 -8.61 4.19
C ASP A 49 23.11 -9.53 5.10
N GLN A 50 24.42 -9.26 5.21
CA GLN A 50 25.31 -10.01 6.10
C GLN A 50 25.11 -9.67 7.58
N VAL A 51 24.86 -8.41 7.92
CA VAL A 51 24.81 -7.95 9.32
C VAL A 51 23.40 -7.96 9.91
N TRP A 52 22.37 -7.76 9.10
CA TRP A 52 20.98 -7.65 9.57
C TRP A 52 20.31 -9.03 9.69
N THR A 53 20.83 -9.83 10.61
CA THR A 53 20.41 -11.22 10.82
C THR A 53 19.07 -11.40 11.53
N ASP A 54 18.62 -10.38 12.27
CA ASP A 54 17.33 -10.34 12.94
C ASP A 54 16.59 -9.05 12.60
N MET A 55 15.59 -9.14 11.73
CA MET A 55 14.81 -8.00 11.27
C MET A 55 13.73 -7.54 12.27
N ARG A 56 13.60 -8.20 13.42
CA ARG A 56 12.64 -7.78 14.45
C ARG A 56 13.09 -6.46 15.09
N PRO A 57 12.21 -5.45 15.21
CA PRO A 57 12.53 -4.20 15.89
C PRO A 57 13.10 -4.44 17.29
N LEU A 58 14.07 -3.64 17.70
CA LEU A 58 14.72 -3.77 19.02
C LEU A 58 13.70 -3.74 20.16
N SER A 59 12.70 -2.87 20.07
CA SER A 59 11.60 -2.80 21.04
C SER A 59 10.84 -4.12 21.18
N LEU A 60 10.54 -4.79 20.07
CA LEU A 60 9.87 -6.10 20.06
C LEU A 60 10.74 -7.17 20.70
N ARG A 61 12.03 -7.21 20.36
CA ARG A 61 12.97 -8.17 20.98
C ARG A 61 13.06 -7.99 22.48
N ARG A 62 13.16 -6.74 22.96
CA ARG A 62 13.17 -6.41 24.39
C ARG A 62 11.88 -6.86 25.08
N ALA A 63 10.72 -6.59 24.49
CA ALA A 63 9.43 -7.03 25.04
C ALA A 63 9.33 -8.56 25.13
N MET A 64 9.81 -9.30 24.12
CA MET A 64 9.82 -10.76 24.15
C MET A 64 10.80 -11.32 25.21
N GLU A 65 11.98 -10.72 25.36
CA GLU A 65 12.93 -11.09 26.42
C GLU A 65 12.38 -10.82 27.82
N GLU A 66 11.72 -9.67 28.02
CA GLU A 66 11.06 -9.33 29.27
C GLU A 66 9.93 -10.30 29.60
N ALA A 67 9.07 -10.62 28.62
CA ALA A 67 7.99 -11.60 28.77
C ALA A 67 8.50 -13.03 29.04
N ALA A 68 9.66 -13.38 28.48
CA ALA A 68 10.31 -14.67 28.75
C ALA A 68 10.97 -14.73 30.15
N ARG A 69 11.48 -13.59 30.67
CA ARG A 69 12.16 -13.52 31.98
C ARG A 69 11.21 -13.37 33.16
N GLY A 70 10.13 -12.61 33.00
CA GLY A 70 9.05 -12.54 33.97
C GLY A 70 7.81 -12.96 33.23
N GLY A 71 7.31 -14.18 33.50
CA GLY A 71 6.13 -14.74 32.83
C GLY A 71 5.11 -13.65 32.55
N GLY A 72 5.11 -13.19 31.29
CA GLY A 72 4.53 -11.90 30.95
C GLY A 72 3.04 -11.87 31.27
N PRO A 73 2.39 -10.69 31.38
CA PRO A 73 0.96 -10.69 31.16
C PRO A 73 0.72 -11.40 29.83
N ASP A 74 -0.32 -12.23 29.79
CA ASP A 74 -0.82 -12.81 28.56
C ASP A 74 -1.17 -11.63 27.63
N VAL A 75 -0.20 -11.13 26.87
CA VAL A 75 -0.42 -10.16 25.82
C VAL A 75 -1.05 -10.99 24.72
N GLU A 76 -2.35 -11.19 24.87
CA GLU A 76 -3.18 -11.72 23.82
C GLU A 76 -2.83 -10.91 22.56
N PRO A 77 -2.39 -11.54 21.46
CA PRO A 77 -2.15 -10.83 20.21
C PRO A 77 -3.39 -9.98 19.94
N PRO A 78 -3.24 -8.75 19.40
CA PRO A 78 -4.39 -7.88 19.16
C PRO A 78 -5.45 -8.72 18.48
N ALA A 79 -6.61 -8.84 19.14
CA ALA A 79 -7.66 -9.72 18.69
C ALA A 79 -7.85 -9.45 17.20
N ALA A 80 -7.74 -10.50 16.38
CA ALA A 80 -7.96 -10.36 14.95
C ALA A 80 -9.26 -9.57 14.76
N PRO A 81 -9.32 -8.63 13.80
CA PRO A 81 -10.46 -7.74 13.65
C PRO A 81 -11.74 -8.57 13.68
N ALA A 82 -12.66 -8.22 14.58
CA ALA A 82 -13.87 -9.01 14.78
C ALA A 82 -14.67 -9.03 13.46
N GLY A 83 -14.86 -10.23 12.91
CA GLY A 83 -15.63 -10.44 11.69
C GLY A 83 -14.83 -11.07 10.56
N PRO A 84 -15.46 -11.27 9.40
CA PRO A 84 -14.79 -11.87 8.27
C PRO A 84 -13.74 -10.89 7.69
N PRO A 85 -12.70 -11.40 7.03
CA PRO A 85 -11.67 -10.59 6.37
C PRO A 85 -12.25 -9.49 5.48
N LEU A 86 -11.49 -8.41 5.24
CA LEU A 86 -11.97 -7.31 4.40
C LEU A 86 -12.43 -7.75 2.98
N PRO A 87 -11.74 -8.68 2.28
CA PRO A 87 -12.23 -9.19 0.99
C PRO A 87 -13.65 -9.77 1.08
N ASP A 88 -13.96 -10.42 2.20
CA ASP A 88 -15.23 -11.11 2.45
C ASP A 88 -16.33 -10.12 2.83
N ARG A 89 -15.96 -9.04 3.54
CA ARG A 89 -16.87 -7.93 3.86
C ARG A 89 -17.21 -7.11 2.61
N LEU A 90 -16.25 -6.94 1.70
CA LEU A 90 -16.48 -6.26 0.44
C LEU A 90 -17.31 -7.13 -0.50
N ALA A 91 -17.01 -8.43 -0.59
CA ALA A 91 -17.74 -9.37 -1.42
C ALA A 91 -19.18 -9.57 -0.92
N GLY A 92 -20.18 -9.27 -1.76
CA GLY A 92 -21.59 -9.57 -1.48
C GLY A 92 -22.45 -8.41 -0.97
N ALA A 93 -21.89 -7.21 -0.85
CA ALA A 93 -22.64 -5.98 -0.61
C ALA A 93 -22.36 -4.93 -1.69
N GLU A 94 -23.29 -3.99 -1.82
CA GLU A 94 -23.08 -2.77 -2.61
C GLU A 94 -22.48 -1.71 -1.68
N HIS A 95 -21.36 -1.13 -2.08
CA HIS A 95 -20.59 -0.18 -1.30
C HIS A 95 -20.60 1.18 -1.96
N ARG A 96 -20.72 2.24 -1.17
CA ARG A 96 -20.40 3.58 -1.67
C ARG A 96 -18.91 3.62 -2.01
N VAL A 97 -18.59 4.23 -3.14
CA VAL A 97 -17.21 4.43 -3.58
C VAL A 97 -16.97 5.83 -4.12
N ASP A 98 -15.75 6.31 -3.96
CA ASP A 98 -15.26 7.56 -4.54
C ASP A 98 -14.11 7.25 -5.50
N VAL A 99 -14.10 7.87 -6.68
CA VAL A 99 -12.98 7.80 -7.62
C VAL A 99 -11.90 8.75 -7.14
N VAL A 100 -10.72 8.21 -6.86
CA VAL A 100 -9.58 9.00 -6.38
C VAL A 100 -8.75 9.47 -7.58
N LEU A 101 -8.88 10.76 -7.89
CA LEU A 101 -8.10 11.45 -8.93
C LEU A 101 -7.25 12.53 -8.27
N ARG A 102 -5.93 12.48 -8.49
CA ARG A 102 -4.96 13.43 -7.94
C ARG A 102 -4.32 14.30 -9.05
N PRO A 103 -3.90 15.55 -8.75
CA PRO A 103 -4.06 16.25 -7.48
C PRO A 103 -5.52 16.63 -7.18
N GLU A 104 -6.28 17.09 -8.17
CA GLU A 104 -7.72 17.42 -8.06
C GLU A 104 -8.52 16.64 -9.11
N PRO A 105 -9.76 16.23 -8.80
CA PRO A 105 -10.60 15.49 -9.73
C PRO A 105 -11.07 16.36 -10.91
N SER A 106 -10.98 15.81 -12.11
CA SER A 106 -11.48 16.44 -13.34
C SER A 106 -11.99 15.39 -14.32
N ALA A 107 -12.93 15.78 -15.19
CA ALA A 107 -13.47 14.90 -16.21
C ALA A 107 -12.41 14.46 -17.22
N GLU A 108 -11.39 15.29 -17.46
CA GLU A 108 -10.24 14.93 -18.30
C GLU A 108 -9.38 13.85 -17.64
N ARG A 109 -9.08 13.97 -16.34
CA ARG A 109 -8.33 12.94 -15.59
C ARG A 109 -9.10 11.64 -15.48
N LEU A 110 -10.41 11.71 -15.30
CA LEU A 110 -11.26 10.53 -15.29
C LEU A 110 -11.17 9.78 -16.62
N ARG A 111 -11.31 10.50 -17.75
CA ARG A 111 -11.16 9.94 -19.09
C ARG A 111 -9.76 9.34 -19.30
N ALA A 112 -8.70 10.07 -18.96
CA ALA A 112 -7.33 9.59 -19.08
C ALA A 112 -7.06 8.34 -18.21
N ALA A 113 -7.65 8.25 -17.02
CA ALA A 113 -7.53 7.07 -16.16
C ALA A 113 -8.25 5.86 -16.77
N VAL A 114 -9.44 6.06 -17.32
CA VAL A 114 -10.21 5.03 -18.04
C VAL A 114 -9.46 4.55 -19.29
N GLU A 115 -8.90 5.46 -20.09
CA GLU A 115 -8.10 5.14 -21.28
C GLU A 115 -6.83 4.34 -20.94
N ARG A 116 -6.20 4.67 -19.80
CA ARG A 116 -5.06 3.89 -19.27
C ARG A 116 -5.46 2.51 -18.74
N GLY A 117 -6.76 2.25 -18.59
CA GLY A 117 -7.27 1.00 -18.03
C GLY A 117 -6.99 0.83 -16.54
N TYR A 118 -6.80 1.93 -15.78
CA TYR A 118 -6.47 1.84 -14.36
C TYR A 118 -6.90 3.09 -13.59
N LEU A 119 -7.63 2.90 -12.48
CA LEU A 119 -8.04 3.97 -11.56
C LEU A 119 -8.05 3.51 -10.10
N HIS A 120 -8.04 4.46 -9.18
CA HIS A 120 -8.20 4.17 -7.75
C HIS A 120 -9.65 4.39 -7.31
N LEU A 121 -10.21 3.41 -6.60
CA LEU A 121 -11.48 3.53 -5.90
C LEU A 121 -11.23 3.56 -4.40
N ARG A 122 -11.85 4.51 -3.71
CA ARG A 122 -11.91 4.57 -2.26
C ARG A 122 -13.25 4.03 -1.79
N PHE A 123 -13.20 3.12 -0.82
CA PHE A 123 -14.33 2.61 -0.05
C PHE A 123 -14.34 3.35 1.29
N PRO A 124 -15.07 4.49 1.41
CA PRO A 124 -15.03 5.33 2.61
C PRO A 124 -15.65 4.69 3.85
N ASP A 125 -16.50 3.68 3.67
CA ASP A 125 -17.26 3.04 4.76
C ASP A 125 -16.48 1.87 5.41
N THR A 126 -15.28 1.57 4.92
CA THR A 126 -14.37 0.63 5.59
C THR A 126 -13.60 1.34 6.71
N ASP A 127 -13.15 0.57 7.70
CA ASP A 127 -12.36 1.10 8.80
C ASP A 127 -11.01 1.67 8.29
N GLY A 128 -10.82 2.99 8.44
CA GLY A 128 -9.68 3.73 7.88
C GLY A 128 -9.82 4.20 6.42
N GLY A 129 -10.87 3.81 5.70
CA GLY A 129 -11.09 4.14 4.29
C GLY A 129 -10.12 3.43 3.36
N THR A 130 -10.58 2.38 2.69
CA THR A 130 -9.73 1.53 1.84
C THR A 130 -9.61 2.13 0.45
N GLU A 131 -8.40 2.41 -0.02
CA GLU A 131 -8.13 2.83 -1.40
C GLU A 131 -7.50 1.67 -2.17
N VAL A 132 -8.11 1.26 -3.28
CA VAL A 132 -7.65 0.15 -4.12
C VAL A 132 -7.47 0.58 -5.56
N GLY A 133 -6.40 0.07 -6.19
CA GLY A 133 -6.17 0.19 -7.62
C GLY A 133 -6.97 -0.85 -8.39
N VAL A 134 -7.85 -0.41 -9.29
CA VAL A 134 -8.68 -1.27 -10.12
C VAL A 134 -8.17 -1.23 -11.55
N ALA A 135 -7.75 -2.39 -12.06
CA ALA A 135 -7.41 -2.59 -13.46
C ALA A 135 -8.72 -2.76 -14.26
N LEU A 136 -9.05 -1.79 -15.10
CA LEU A 136 -10.31 -1.77 -15.83
C LEU A 136 -10.30 -2.69 -17.05
N HIS A 137 -11.45 -3.31 -17.29
CA HIS A 137 -11.72 -4.02 -18.54
C HIS A 137 -12.14 -3.03 -19.63
N PRO A 138 -11.40 -2.92 -20.74
CA PRO A 138 -11.63 -1.90 -21.78
C PRO A 138 -12.95 -2.07 -22.53
N ARG A 139 -13.62 -3.22 -22.41
CA ARG A 139 -14.92 -3.49 -23.04
C ARG A 139 -16.11 -3.00 -22.22
N ASP A 140 -15.94 -2.84 -20.91
CA ASP A 140 -17.04 -2.58 -19.97
C ASP A 140 -17.00 -1.15 -19.41
N ALA A 141 -15.95 -0.38 -19.72
CA ALA A 141 -15.89 1.05 -19.47
C ALA A 141 -16.76 1.82 -20.49
N ALA A 142 -18.05 1.52 -20.53
CA ALA A 142 -18.97 2.17 -21.44
C ALA A 142 -19.28 3.59 -20.93
N LEU A 143 -18.69 4.57 -21.60
CA LEU A 143 -19.05 5.99 -21.54
C LEU A 143 -20.48 6.14 -22.10
N ALA A 144 -21.49 5.90 -21.25
CA ALA A 144 -22.86 6.32 -21.51
C ALA A 144 -22.94 7.85 -21.30
N GLU A 145 -22.52 8.62 -22.31
CA GLU A 145 -22.51 10.09 -22.27
C GLU A 145 -23.91 10.73 -22.19
N GLU A 146 -24.99 9.95 -22.22
CA GLU A 146 -26.36 10.48 -22.18
C GLU A 146 -26.87 10.88 -20.78
N SER A 147 -26.16 10.59 -19.67
CA SER A 147 -26.70 10.87 -18.32
C SER A 147 -25.68 11.22 -17.22
N GLY A 148 -24.44 11.55 -17.57
CA GLY A 148 -23.42 11.95 -16.59
C GLY A 148 -22.98 10.84 -15.62
N ARG A 149 -23.28 9.57 -15.94
CA ARG A 149 -22.86 8.39 -15.17
C ARG A 149 -22.07 7.43 -16.05
N ILE A 150 -21.06 6.78 -15.47
CA ILE A 150 -20.23 5.77 -16.14
C ILE A 150 -20.28 4.46 -15.37
N THR A 151 -20.31 3.35 -16.10
CA THR A 151 -20.11 2.02 -15.51
C THR A 151 -18.65 1.62 -15.73
N LEU A 152 -18.02 1.13 -14.68
CA LEU A 152 -16.63 0.72 -14.64
C LEU A 152 -16.60 -0.72 -14.14
N SER A 153 -15.96 -1.60 -14.89
CA SER A 153 -15.71 -2.97 -14.45
C SER A 153 -14.22 -3.27 -14.49
N GLY A 154 -13.71 -3.96 -13.47
CA GLY A 154 -12.30 -4.27 -13.39
C GLY A 154 -11.94 -5.21 -12.26
N GLU A 155 -10.66 -5.53 -12.17
CA GLU A 155 -10.12 -6.46 -11.17
C GLU A 155 -9.12 -5.78 -10.24
N PHE A 156 -9.06 -6.25 -9.01
CA PHE A 156 -8.03 -5.88 -8.03
C PHE A 156 -7.74 -7.07 -7.10
N THR A 157 -6.67 -6.98 -6.31
CA THR A 157 -6.32 -8.01 -5.34
C THR A 157 -6.21 -7.38 -3.96
N LEU A 158 -6.88 -7.97 -2.97
CA LEU A 158 -6.85 -7.53 -1.57
C LEU A 158 -6.52 -8.74 -0.69
N ASP A 159 -5.50 -8.63 0.16
CA ASP A 159 -5.01 -9.75 0.98
C ASP A 159 -4.82 -11.05 0.16
N PHE A 160 -4.18 -10.93 -1.00
CA PHE A 160 -3.97 -12.02 -1.98
C PHE A 160 -5.25 -12.64 -2.57
N THR A 161 -6.42 -12.08 -2.28
CA THR A 161 -7.71 -12.51 -2.82
C THR A 161 -8.04 -11.70 -4.07
N PRO A 162 -8.14 -12.33 -5.26
CA PRO A 162 -8.57 -11.64 -6.47
C PRO A 162 -10.06 -11.33 -6.40
N LEU A 163 -10.41 -10.08 -6.71
CA LEU A 163 -11.76 -9.55 -6.66
C LEU A 163 -12.08 -8.86 -7.98
N HIS A 164 -13.32 -9.02 -8.43
CA HIS A 164 -13.90 -8.28 -9.52
C HIS A 164 -14.83 -7.20 -8.97
N CYS A 165 -14.73 -5.98 -9.48
CA CYS A 165 -15.54 -4.84 -9.06
C CYS A 165 -16.29 -4.28 -10.27
N THR A 166 -17.59 -4.07 -10.10
CA THR A 166 -18.42 -3.32 -11.04
C THR A 166 -18.98 -2.10 -10.32
N ALA A 167 -18.62 -0.91 -10.77
CA ALA A 167 -18.99 0.36 -10.16
C ALA A 167 -19.78 1.26 -11.12
N LEU A 168 -20.83 1.90 -10.61
CA LEU A 168 -21.58 2.95 -11.28
C LEU A 168 -21.23 4.28 -10.64
N ILE A 169 -20.54 5.15 -11.39
CA ILE A 169 -20.00 6.41 -10.89
C ILE A 169 -20.69 7.60 -11.54
N ASP A 170 -21.05 8.59 -10.74
CA ASP A 170 -21.44 9.92 -11.22
C ASP A 170 -20.19 10.72 -11.61
N THR A 171 -20.14 11.19 -12.86
CA THR A 171 -18.95 11.87 -13.42
C THR A 171 -18.77 13.31 -12.94
N ALA A 172 -19.80 13.91 -12.34
CA ALA A 172 -19.73 15.26 -11.76
C ALA A 172 -19.30 15.19 -10.29
N ALA A 173 -19.82 14.22 -9.54
CA ALA A 173 -19.48 14.02 -8.13
C ALA A 173 -18.21 13.18 -7.91
N TYR A 174 -17.79 12.39 -8.92
CA TYR A 174 -16.73 11.37 -8.81
C TYR A 174 -17.00 10.33 -7.71
N SER A 175 -18.26 10.08 -7.41
CA SER A 175 -18.72 9.14 -6.39
C SER A 175 -19.84 8.27 -6.94
N GLY A 176 -20.06 7.11 -6.35
CA GLY A 176 -21.11 6.21 -6.78
C GLY A 176 -21.21 4.96 -5.92
N SER A 177 -21.69 3.88 -6.53
CA SER A 177 -21.79 2.58 -5.86
C SER A 177 -21.00 1.51 -6.61
N ALA A 178 -20.42 0.58 -5.88
CA ALA A 178 -19.67 -0.55 -6.40
C ALA A 178 -20.15 -1.86 -5.79
N ARG A 179 -20.30 -2.87 -6.64
CA ARG A 179 -20.46 -4.26 -6.24
C ARG A 179 -19.14 -4.98 -6.43
N VAL A 180 -18.71 -5.69 -5.39
CA VAL A 180 -17.49 -6.49 -5.41
C VAL A 180 -17.88 -7.97 -5.32
N GLU A 181 -17.25 -8.79 -6.15
CA GLU A 181 -17.45 -10.23 -6.24
C GLU A 181 -16.09 -10.92 -6.23
N ARG A 182 -16.04 -12.13 -5.64
CA ARG A 182 -14.85 -12.97 -5.76
C ARG A 182 -14.79 -13.56 -7.15
N ARG A 183 -13.58 -13.62 -7.71
CA ARG A 183 -13.33 -14.31 -8.97
C ARG A 183 -13.29 -15.83 -8.79
#